data_AF-A0A7S2Y1X9-F1
#
_entry.id   AF-A0A7S2Y1X9-F1
#
_cell.length_a   1.000
_cell.length_b   1.000
_cell.length_c   1.000
_cell.angle_alpha   90.00
_cell.angle_beta   90.00
_cell.angle_gamma   90.00
#
_symmetry.space_group_name_H-M   'P 1'
#
loop_
_entity.id
_entity.type
_entity.pdbx_description
1 polymer ?
#
loop_
_entity_poly.entity_id
_entity_poly.type
_entity_poly.pdbx_seq_one_letter_code
_entity_poly.pdbx_strand_id
1 'polypeptide(L)'
;VGIAKGAGMIEPNMATMLGFVLTDLDVPQATLRQMLPEVVDKSFNCISVDSDESTSDTVALLSSARVPLRDQDHLAAFREALQTVCSRLASEVVRNGEGTMHV
;
A
#
# COMPACT_ATOMS: atom_id res chain seq x y z
N VAL A 1 -8.78 -4.68 4.89
CA VAL A 1 -7.95 -4.22 6.04
C VAL A 1 -6.54 -3.98 5.55
N GLY A 2 -5.83 -2.98 6.07
CA GLY A 2 -4.42 -2.74 5.71
C GLY A 2 -3.60 -2.39 6.94
N ILE A 3 -2.35 -2.84 6.97
CA ILE A 3 -1.36 -2.53 7.98
C ILE A 3 -0.06 -2.12 7.30
N ALA A 4 0.66 -1.16 7.88
CA ALA A 4 1.98 -0.78 7.44
C ALA A 4 2.89 -0.59 8.66
N LYS A 5 4.16 -0.97 8.52
CA LYS A 5 5.22 -0.68 9.47
C LYS A 5 6.31 0.06 8.73
N GLY A 6 6.82 1.14 9.31
CA GLY A 6 7.90 1.98 8.78
C GLY A 6 7.92 3.28 9.58
N ALA A 7 9.11 3.76 9.92
CA ALA A 7 9.28 5.01 10.70
C ALA A 7 10.63 5.67 10.41
N GLY A 8 11.64 4.91 9.98
CA GLY A 8 12.90 5.41 9.45
C GLY A 8 13.38 4.48 8.34
N MET A 9 14.44 4.90 7.66
CA MET A 9 14.91 4.38 6.38
C MET A 9 13.79 4.37 5.35
N ILE A 10 13.17 5.52 5.11
CA ILE A 10 12.08 5.64 4.14
C ILE A 10 12.49 6.61 3.02
N GLU A 11 12.69 6.08 1.81
CA GLU A 11 12.95 6.78 0.54
C GLU A 11 12.17 6.10 -0.62
N PRO A 12 11.65 6.84 -1.61
CA PRO A 12 10.97 6.25 -2.77
C PRO A 12 11.86 5.24 -3.51
N ASN A 13 11.23 4.23 -4.12
CA ASN A 13 11.85 3.01 -4.65
C ASN A 13 12.17 1.96 -3.57
N MET A 14 11.19 1.69 -2.70
CA MET A 14 11.31 0.67 -1.64
C MET A 14 12.19 1.09 -0.43
N ALA A 15 11.67 2.06 0.33
CA ALA A 15 11.85 2.46 1.74
C ALA A 15 11.45 1.44 2.85
N THR A 16 12.20 1.18 3.95
CA THR A 16 11.96 0.17 5.03
C THR A 16 10.52 0.13 5.52
N MET A 17 9.70 -0.56 4.74
CA MET A 17 8.26 -0.49 4.87
C MET A 17 7.68 -1.85 4.52
N LEU A 18 6.99 -2.40 5.52
CA LEU A 18 6.24 -3.64 5.40
C LEU A 18 4.76 -3.30 5.38
N GLY A 19 4.17 -3.35 4.18
CA GLY A 19 2.75 -3.10 3.94
C GLY A 19 2.00 -4.39 3.64
N PHE A 20 0.90 -4.65 4.34
CA PHE A 20 0.03 -5.78 4.05
C PHE A 20 -1.41 -5.31 3.92
N VAL A 21 -2.02 -5.58 2.77
CA VAL A 21 -3.43 -5.30 2.50
C VAL A 21 -4.16 -6.62 2.31
N LEU A 22 -5.29 -6.77 3.01
CA LEU A 22 -6.14 -7.95 2.98
C LEU A 22 -7.54 -7.59 2.48
N THR A 23 -8.05 -8.39 1.56
CA THR A 23 -9.41 -8.31 1.03
C THR A 23 -10.08 -9.69 1.05
N ASP A 24 -11.40 -9.72 1.12
CA ASP A 24 -12.21 -10.91 0.90
C ASP A 24 -12.77 -11.00 -0.53
N LEU A 25 -12.56 -9.97 -1.35
CA LEU A 25 -13.01 -9.92 -2.73
C LEU A 25 -12.23 -10.88 -3.63
N ASP A 26 -12.94 -11.72 -4.38
CA ASP A 26 -12.42 -12.66 -5.36
C ASP A 26 -12.05 -11.93 -6.66
N VAL A 27 -10.85 -11.36 -6.67
CA VAL A 27 -10.26 -10.67 -7.81
C VAL A 27 -9.20 -11.58 -8.44
N PRO A 28 -9.18 -11.74 -9.78
CA PRO A 28 -8.15 -12.54 -10.44
C PRO A 28 -6.74 -12.10 -10.04
N GLN A 29 -5.86 -13.06 -9.74
CA GLN A 29 -4.49 -12.80 -9.31
C GLN A 29 -3.73 -11.89 -10.31
N ALA A 30 -3.93 -12.10 -11.61
CA ALA A 30 -3.32 -11.28 -12.65
C ALA A 30 -3.73 -9.80 -12.54
N THR A 31 -5.01 -9.54 -12.25
CA THR A 31 -5.54 -8.18 -12.05
C THR A 31 -4.95 -7.55 -10.78
N LEU A 32 -4.86 -8.29 -9.68
CA LEU A 32 -4.21 -7.81 -8.45
C LEU A 32 -2.73 -7.49 -8.67
N ARG A 33 -2.03 -8.34 -9.43
CA ARG A 33 -0.60 -8.19 -9.74
C ARG A 33 -0.31 -6.96 -10.62
N GLN A 34 -1.26 -6.57 -11.47
CA GLN A 34 -1.17 -5.34 -12.26
C GLN A 34 -1.56 -4.11 -11.43
N MET A 35 -2.61 -4.23 -10.61
CA MET A 35 -3.16 -3.11 -9.84
C MET A 35 -2.24 -2.66 -8.70
N LEU A 36 -1.59 -3.59 -7.99
CA LEU A 36 -0.83 -3.26 -6.79
C LEU A 36 0.35 -2.31 -7.07
N PRO A 37 1.22 -2.54 -8.07
CA PRO A 37 2.31 -1.61 -8.39
C PRO A 37 1.81 -0.19 -8.69
N GLU A 38 0.75 -0.04 -9.48
CA GLU A 38 0.19 1.27 -9.83
C GLU A 38 -0.31 2.04 -8.60
N VAL A 39 -0.84 1.33 -7.60
CA VAL A 39 -1.28 1.94 -6.34
C VAL A 39 -0.08 2.30 -5.47
N VAL A 40 0.89 1.40 -5.34
CA VAL A 40 2.12 1.60 -4.57
C VAL A 40 2.90 2.82 -5.09
N ASP A 41 2.98 2.96 -6.42
CA ASP A 41 3.62 4.10 -7.08
C ASP A 41 2.98 5.44 -6.72
N LYS A 42 1.65 5.45 -6.50
CA LYS A 42 0.88 6.64 -6.14
C LYS A 42 0.69 6.83 -4.63
N SER A 43 1.31 5.99 -3.80
CA SER A 43 1.19 6.07 -2.34
C SER A 43 2.53 5.95 -1.62
N PHE A 44 3.07 4.73 -1.53
CA PHE A 44 4.24 4.44 -0.71
C PHE A 44 5.52 4.92 -1.39
N ASN A 45 5.60 4.85 -2.72
CA ASN A 45 6.70 5.44 -3.48
C ASN A 45 6.57 6.97 -3.66
N CYS A 46 5.60 7.60 -2.98
CA CYS A 46 5.43 9.06 -2.96
C CYS A 46 5.84 9.69 -1.61
N ILE A 47 6.43 8.92 -0.69
CA ILE A 47 6.85 9.41 0.63
C ILE A 47 8.34 9.15 0.87
N SER A 48 8.98 10.04 1.64
CA SER A 48 10.33 9.89 2.19
C SER A 48 10.33 10.45 3.62
N VAL A 49 11.13 9.87 4.51
CA VAL A 49 11.30 10.34 5.91
C VAL A 49 12.73 10.85 6.11
N ASP A 50 13.73 10.03 5.79
CA ASP A 50 15.15 10.31 6.07
C ASP A 50 16.07 10.03 4.88
N SER A 51 15.50 9.70 3.72
CA SER A 51 16.19 9.45 2.45
C SER A 51 17.06 8.19 2.32
N ASP A 52 16.99 7.30 3.31
CA ASP A 52 17.69 6.02 3.23
C ASP A 52 16.78 4.93 2.64
N GLU A 53 17.13 4.41 1.46
CA GLU A 53 16.44 3.28 0.82
C GLU A 53 16.79 1.96 1.52
N SER A 54 15.81 1.07 1.59
CA SER A 54 15.87 -0.17 2.38
C SER A 54 16.06 -1.41 1.53
N THR A 55 16.70 -2.42 2.11
CA THR A 55 16.94 -3.70 1.42
C THR A 55 15.84 -4.74 1.61
N SER A 56 14.82 -4.48 2.45
CA SER A 56 13.87 -5.50 2.95
C SER A 56 12.41 -5.17 2.71
N ASP A 57 12.18 -4.37 1.70
CA ASP A 57 10.92 -3.74 1.44
C ASP A 57 9.88 -4.64 0.83
N THR A 58 8.65 -4.54 1.32
CA THR A 58 7.60 -5.43 0.87
C THR A 58 6.23 -4.81 1.04
N VAL A 59 5.47 -4.77 -0.06
CA VAL A 59 4.03 -4.58 -0.03
C VAL A 59 3.36 -5.83 -0.59
N ALA A 60 2.46 -6.43 0.19
CA ALA A 60 1.70 -7.61 -0.20
C ALA A 60 0.20 -7.33 -0.17
N LEU A 61 -0.51 -7.77 -1.20
CA LEU A 61 -1.96 -7.77 -1.29
C LEU A 61 -2.46 -9.20 -1.31
N LEU A 62 -3.26 -9.56 -0.32
CA LEU A 62 -3.80 -10.90 -0.13
C LEU A 62 -5.32 -10.88 -0.26
N SER A 63 -5.86 -11.83 -1.01
CA SER A 63 -7.30 -12.07 -1.08
C SER A 63 -7.66 -13.44 -0.51
N SER A 64 -8.74 -13.50 0.26
CA SER A 64 -9.35 -14.76 0.70
C SER A 64 -10.44 -15.30 -0.24
N ALA A 65 -10.76 -14.56 -1.32
CA ALA A 65 -11.71 -14.95 -2.37
C ALA A 65 -13.08 -15.46 -1.87
N ARG A 66 -13.61 -14.84 -0.80
CA ARG A 66 -14.91 -15.22 -0.19
C ARG A 66 -16.10 -14.48 -0.79
N VAL A 67 -15.87 -13.28 -1.32
CA VAL A 67 -16.92 -12.41 -1.89
C VAL A 67 -16.69 -12.30 -3.39
N PRO A 68 -17.64 -12.73 -4.25
CA PRO A 68 -17.45 -12.68 -5.70
C PRO A 68 -17.38 -11.25 -6.22
N LEU A 69 -16.45 -10.99 -7.13
CA LEU A 69 -16.45 -9.78 -7.94
C LEU A 69 -17.65 -9.82 -8.89
N ARG A 70 -18.54 -8.81 -8.82
CA ARG A 70 -19.82 -8.82 -9.55
C ARG A 70 -19.71 -8.28 -10.96
N ASP A 71 -19.03 -7.15 -11.11
CA ASP A 71 -18.93 -6.40 -12.36
C ASP A 71 -17.68 -5.51 -12.36
N GLN A 72 -17.50 -4.76 -13.44
CA GLN A 72 -16.37 -3.84 -13.60
C GLN A 72 -16.46 -2.62 -12.68
N ASP A 73 -17.67 -2.19 -12.30
CA ASP A 73 -17.85 -1.05 -11.39
C ASP A 73 -17.39 -1.41 -9.97
N HIS A 74 -17.67 -2.63 -9.52
CA HIS A 74 -17.10 -3.18 -8.29
C HIS A 74 -15.56 -3.25 -8.34
N LEU A 75 -14.98 -3.58 -9.50
CA LEU A 75 -13.52 -3.62 -9.64
C LEU A 75 -12.90 -2.22 -9.57
N ALA A 76 -13.54 -1.24 -10.20
CA ALA A 76 -13.14 0.16 -10.14
C ALA A 76 -13.24 0.69 -8.70
N ALA A 77 -14.36 0.43 -8.01
CA ALA A 77 -14.53 0.80 -6.61
C ALA A 77 -13.49 0.14 -5.70
N PHE A 78 -13.15 -1.13 -5.95
CA PHE A 78 -12.08 -1.81 -5.21
C PHE A 78 -10.71 -1.14 -5.42
N ARG A 79 -10.39 -0.76 -6.66
CA ARG A 79 -9.14 -0.05 -6.98
C ARG A 79 -9.06 1.28 -6.24
N GLU A 80 -10.15 2.06 -6.22
CA GLU A 80 -10.20 3.34 -5.49
C GLU A 80 -10.07 3.13 -3.97
N ALA A 81 -10.71 2.10 -3.43
CA ALA A 81 -10.59 1.75 -2.02
C ALA A 81 -9.16 1.32 -1.67
N LEU A 82 -8.52 0.52 -2.53
CA LEU A 82 -7.12 0.09 -2.36
C LEU A 82 -6.18 1.30 -2.37
N GLN A 83 -6.36 2.23 -3.32
CA GLN A 83 -5.61 3.48 -3.37
C GLN A 83 -5.80 4.29 -2.09
N THR A 84 -7.04 4.47 -1.64
CA THR A 84 -7.36 5.23 -0.43
C THR A 84 -6.70 4.62 0.81
N VAL A 85 -6.75 3.30 0.95
CA VAL A 85 -6.09 2.58 2.06
C VAL A 85 -4.58 2.77 2.02
N CYS A 86 -3.94 2.57 0.86
CA CYS A 86 -2.49 2.68 0.74
C CYS A 86 -2.00 4.12 0.93
N SER A 87 -2.70 5.12 0.38
CA SER A 87 -2.36 6.54 0.59
C SER A 87 -2.54 6.95 2.05
N ARG A 88 -3.58 6.47 2.75
CA ARG A 88 -3.75 6.71 4.19
C ARG A 88 -2.60 6.10 4.99
N LEU A 89 -2.25 4.83 4.72
CA LEU A 89 -1.15 4.15 5.41
C LEU A 89 0.19 4.84 5.16
N ALA A 90 0.47 5.27 3.93
CA ALA A 90 1.66 6.04 3.59
C ALA A 90 1.71 7.35 4.40
N SER A 91 0.60 8.09 4.47
CA SER A 91 0.54 9.31 5.30
C SER A 91 0.76 9.01 6.79
N GLU A 92 0.24 7.89 7.30
CA GLU A 92 0.47 7.47 8.68
C GLU A 92 1.93 7.11 8.96
N VAL A 93 2.64 6.49 8.00
CA VAL A 93 4.08 6.24 8.09
C VAL A 93 4.85 7.54 8.25
N VAL A 94 4.60 8.54 7.40
CA VAL A 94 5.28 9.85 7.49
C VAL A 94 4.97 10.55 8.80
N ARG A 95 3.71 10.56 9.23
CA ARG A 95 3.28 11.18 10.51
C ARG A 95 3.93 10.56 11.74
N ASN A 96 4.35 9.31 11.65
CA ASN A 96 5.04 8.59 12.72
C ASN A 96 6.52 8.36 12.39
N GLY A 97 7.06 9.13 11.45
CA GLY A 97 8.47 9.10 11.10
C GLY A 97 9.35 9.44 12.30
N GLU A 98 10.55 8.88 12.34
CA GLU A 98 11.51 9.08 13.43
C GLU A 98 11.86 10.56 13.57
N GLY A 99 11.66 11.11 14.77
CA GLY A 99 11.90 12.53 15.04
C GLY A 99 10.92 13.51 14.38
N THR A 100 9.83 13.01 13.76
CA THR A 100 8.85 13.86 13.07
C THR A 100 8.03 14.68 14.07
N MET A 101 8.12 16.01 13.96
CA MET A 101 7.32 16.97 14.74
C MET A 101 6.29 17.74 13.87
N HIS A 102 6.44 17.67 12.55
CA HIS A 102 5.59 18.29 11.55
C HIS A 102 5.64 17.48 10.24
N VAL A 103 4.57 17.53 9.45
CA VAL A 103 4.43 16.81 8.17
C VAL A 103 3.94 17.77 7.10
#